data_AF-A0A8J2HZ64-F1
#
_entry.id   AF-A0A8J2HZ64-F1
#
_cell.length_a   1.000
_cell.length_b   1.000
_cell.length_c   1.000
_cell.angle_alpha   90.00
_cell.angle_beta   90.00
_cell.angle_gamma   90.00
#
_symmetry.space_group_name_H-M   'P 1'
#
loop_
_entity.id
_entity.type
_entity.pdbx_description
1 polymer ?
#
loop_
_entity_poly.entity_id
_entity_poly.type
_entity_poly.pdbx_seq_one_letter_code
_entity_poly.pdbx_strand_id
1 'polypeptide(L)'
;MTSFNGPWSSDLDAFKKSVQSMPDQYKSSFAAASKSTLEKVCDPSVLHIWESDSDIDGLLQLTSVIAKLCDLGVRKHKGVNENGGSMLIIAEESRNRNSFGRICQLVEYLTETEGKKHLEGTVAVFSKIVIVRGWDNSVLTGQQEALEKTVKRVNTAVERVLKMGGLKKIVWHHGAVLHFLLQWINATTSPLRSALSAITITGSLNLSESIAPSVSGRANKLPDLERLEQYAKKLDIPVVFLDAPSQLLNFEYLGTYIYYYGYYINTYLPSSVLRSHLHKAQDELITFAFRLRAASEGRYGSDAVKMVQKHLDASKARHWARICVSKESYKKSKCRAAGKDEAIHHAVQLADSPFALLAHDAGVPAFARLAVGPASASAQDYYTAAPVNIGFAKSQIRPSSPATFHIIIPQSSQDLEKVTNRVQGLMMAVLERVRQEKGNPVLGDTERGMWSAVAKACEWAIEGCDDSKMPKGVAKKVGFVKGKLKEGTWGFALSLPKDGGKVITSNAAAVTAMPEPHCMYGFGQGTQQTRGSHPTYAGTEQQQMPQQGYGGGLPQGPMPSPIQGAAYAQQVPGQVLTHGMYTGGYGQAHGQQYGNGNFGGGQSAVLPSHRGFEHGGRGGGGYPQSMGGPW
;
A
#
# COMPACT_ATOMS: atom_id res chain seq x y z
N MET A 1 -24.59 26.89 -9.61
CA MET A 1 -23.17 26.61 -9.35
C MET A 1 -22.33 27.48 -10.26
N THR A 2 -21.31 28.16 -9.74
CA THR A 2 -20.36 28.93 -10.55
C THR A 2 -19.35 27.97 -11.18
N SER A 3 -19.20 28.05 -12.50
CA SER A 3 -18.20 27.27 -13.24
C SER A 3 -16.82 27.92 -13.10
N PHE A 4 -15.77 27.12 -12.90
CA PHE A 4 -14.40 27.57 -12.73
C PHE A 4 -13.43 26.63 -13.43
N ASN A 5 -12.46 27.20 -14.14
CA ASN A 5 -11.27 26.51 -14.61
C ASN A 5 -10.04 27.33 -14.21
N GLY A 6 -9.18 26.76 -13.39
CA GLY A 6 -7.90 27.38 -13.04
C GLY A 6 -6.83 27.20 -14.12
N PRO A 7 -5.62 27.73 -13.89
CA PRO A 7 -4.48 27.51 -14.77
C PRO A 7 -4.04 26.04 -14.78
N TRP A 8 -3.49 25.61 -15.91
CA TRP A 8 -2.82 24.31 -16.04
C TRP A 8 -1.53 24.27 -15.22
N SER A 9 -1.26 23.12 -14.63
CA SER A 9 -0.10 22.81 -13.80
C SER A 9 0.57 21.53 -14.31
N SER A 10 1.89 21.51 -14.33
CA SER A 10 2.73 20.36 -14.74
C SER A 10 2.97 19.35 -13.61
N ASP A 11 2.80 19.79 -12.37
CA ASP A 11 3.13 19.06 -11.15
C ASP A 11 2.16 19.41 -10.02
N LEU A 12 2.22 18.62 -8.95
CA LEU A 12 1.33 18.76 -7.81
C LEU A 12 1.53 20.05 -7.01
N ASP A 13 2.74 20.57 -6.93
CA ASP A 13 3.03 21.76 -6.12
C ASP A 13 2.45 23.02 -6.78
N ALA A 14 2.62 23.16 -8.10
CA ALA A 14 1.96 24.19 -8.88
C ALA A 14 0.43 24.07 -8.79
N PHE A 15 -0.09 22.85 -8.83
CA PHE A 15 -1.52 22.60 -8.66
C PHE A 15 -2.03 23.03 -7.27
N LYS A 16 -1.32 22.66 -6.20
CA LYS A 16 -1.67 23.06 -4.81
C LYS A 16 -1.67 24.57 -4.66
N LYS A 17 -0.69 25.28 -5.23
CA LYS A 17 -0.65 26.75 -5.26
C LYS A 17 -1.87 27.33 -5.98
N SER A 18 -2.23 26.75 -7.13
CA SER A 18 -3.42 27.15 -7.91
C SER A 18 -4.73 26.98 -7.12
N VAL A 19 -4.85 25.89 -6.35
CA VAL A 19 -6.00 25.68 -5.43
C VAL A 19 -6.01 26.72 -4.31
N GLN A 20 -4.85 27.02 -3.71
CA GLN A 20 -4.73 28.00 -2.62
C GLN A 20 -5.02 29.43 -3.08
N SER A 21 -4.58 29.80 -4.28
CA SER A 21 -4.80 31.13 -4.88
C SER A 21 -6.14 31.26 -5.62
N MET A 22 -7.07 30.31 -5.42
CA MET A 22 -8.38 30.35 -6.06
C MET A 22 -9.15 31.63 -5.66
N PRO A 23 -9.79 32.34 -6.60
CA PRO A 23 -10.63 33.49 -6.26
C PRO A 23 -11.78 33.12 -5.32
N ASP A 24 -12.09 33.99 -4.35
CA ASP A 24 -13.04 33.70 -3.27
C ASP A 24 -14.44 33.29 -3.77
N GLN A 25 -14.89 33.87 -4.88
CA GLN A 25 -16.19 33.55 -5.51
C GLN A 25 -16.34 32.09 -5.96
N TYR A 26 -15.24 31.32 -6.08
CA TYR A 26 -15.27 29.91 -6.47
C TYR A 26 -14.97 28.95 -5.30
N LYS A 27 -14.38 29.43 -4.20
CA LYS A 27 -13.95 28.60 -3.07
C LYS A 27 -15.11 27.81 -2.46
N SER A 28 -16.28 28.42 -2.30
CA SER A 28 -17.46 27.76 -1.73
C SER A 28 -17.95 26.59 -2.58
N SER A 29 -18.04 26.77 -3.90
CA SER A 29 -18.42 25.74 -4.87
C SER A 29 -17.42 24.58 -4.87
N PHE A 30 -16.12 24.91 -4.87
CA PHE A 30 -15.04 23.92 -4.82
C PHE A 30 -15.05 23.12 -3.50
N ALA A 31 -15.20 23.79 -2.36
CA ALA A 31 -15.28 23.13 -1.05
C ALA A 31 -16.53 22.25 -0.91
N ALA A 32 -17.67 22.70 -1.43
CA ALA A 32 -18.91 21.91 -1.44
C ALA A 32 -18.77 20.63 -2.28
N ALA A 33 -18.17 20.73 -3.47
CA ALA A 33 -17.87 19.57 -4.32
C ALA A 33 -16.90 18.60 -3.61
N SER A 34 -15.86 19.14 -2.98
CA SER A 34 -14.89 18.35 -2.22
C SER A 34 -15.55 17.57 -1.08
N LYS A 35 -16.35 18.27 -0.26
CA LYS A 35 -17.09 17.69 0.86
C LYS A 35 -18.06 16.62 0.38
N SER A 36 -18.87 16.90 -0.63
CA SER A 36 -19.83 15.93 -1.18
C SER A 36 -19.14 14.67 -1.73
N THR A 37 -18.00 14.82 -2.40
CA THR A 37 -17.21 13.69 -2.89
C THR A 37 -16.67 12.85 -1.74
N LEU A 38 -16.10 13.47 -0.70
CA LEU A 38 -15.58 12.76 0.48
C LEU A 38 -16.69 12.03 1.26
N GLU A 39 -17.84 12.68 1.44
CA GLU A 39 -19.02 12.06 2.05
C GLU A 39 -19.47 10.81 1.28
N LYS A 40 -19.50 10.87 -0.07
CA LYS A 40 -19.88 9.72 -0.90
C LYS A 40 -18.87 8.57 -0.82
N VAL A 41 -17.56 8.83 -0.88
CA VAL A 41 -16.53 7.78 -0.88
C VAL A 41 -16.27 7.18 0.51
N CYS A 42 -16.67 7.88 1.58
CA CYS A 42 -16.53 7.44 2.96
C CYS A 42 -17.86 7.00 3.60
N ASP A 43 -18.97 6.96 2.85
CA ASP A 43 -20.30 6.64 3.36
C ASP A 43 -20.35 5.22 3.95
N PRO A 44 -20.46 5.05 5.28
CA PRO A 44 -20.46 3.72 5.89
C PRO A 44 -21.72 2.89 5.61
N SER A 45 -22.75 3.50 5.02
CA SER A 45 -24.04 2.86 4.73
C SER A 45 -24.13 2.22 3.34
N VAL A 46 -23.04 2.23 2.57
CA VAL A 46 -22.99 1.64 1.22
C VAL A 46 -22.07 0.42 1.17
N LEU A 47 -22.21 -0.38 0.11
CA LEU A 47 -21.28 -1.49 -0.11
C LEU A 47 -19.94 -0.95 -0.60
N HIS A 48 -18.88 -1.13 0.19
CA HIS A 48 -17.52 -0.86 -0.27
C HIS A 48 -16.92 -2.11 -0.91
N ILE A 49 -16.51 -1.96 -2.17
CA ILE A 49 -15.77 -2.97 -2.92
C ILE A 49 -14.29 -2.60 -2.93
N TRP A 50 -13.44 -3.48 -2.43
CA TRP A 50 -11.99 -3.28 -2.36
C TRP A 50 -11.27 -4.25 -3.27
N GLU A 51 -10.53 -3.78 -4.26
CA GLU A 51 -9.60 -4.63 -5.00
C GLU A 51 -8.24 -4.64 -4.31
N SER A 52 -7.66 -5.82 -4.10
CA SER A 52 -6.36 -5.98 -3.47
C SER A 52 -5.53 -7.05 -4.14
N ASP A 53 -4.23 -6.76 -4.33
CA ASP A 53 -3.22 -7.70 -4.81
C ASP A 53 -2.63 -8.56 -3.68
N SER A 54 -3.09 -8.38 -2.43
CA SER A 54 -2.62 -9.08 -1.22
C SER A 54 -1.13 -8.89 -0.88
N ASP A 55 -0.50 -7.79 -1.32
CA ASP A 55 0.80 -7.40 -0.77
C ASP A 55 0.65 -6.91 0.69
N ILE A 56 1.77 -6.73 1.40
CA ILE A 56 1.72 -6.49 2.85
C ILE A 56 1.10 -5.13 3.21
N ASP A 57 1.32 -4.08 2.42
CA ASP A 57 0.66 -2.77 2.61
C ASP A 57 -0.85 -2.86 2.32
N GLY A 58 -1.24 -3.58 1.26
CA GLY A 58 -2.64 -3.86 0.93
C GLY A 58 -3.37 -4.64 2.03
N LEU A 59 -2.72 -5.64 2.61
CA LEU A 59 -3.27 -6.43 3.71
C LEU A 59 -3.36 -5.64 5.01
N LEU A 60 -2.39 -4.76 5.30
CA LEU A 60 -2.45 -3.84 6.43
C LEU A 60 -3.59 -2.82 6.27
N GLN A 61 -3.78 -2.30 5.05
CA GLN A 61 -4.92 -1.44 4.74
C GLN A 61 -6.26 -2.17 4.90
N LEU A 62 -6.39 -3.42 4.44
CA LEU A 62 -7.59 -4.21 4.68
C LEU A 62 -7.79 -4.49 6.17
N THR A 63 -6.72 -4.72 6.93
CA THR A 63 -6.77 -4.93 8.38
C THR A 63 -7.38 -3.71 9.08
N SER A 64 -7.03 -2.49 8.69
CA SER A 64 -7.60 -1.28 9.29
C SER A 64 -9.11 -1.15 9.01
N VAL A 65 -9.55 -1.50 7.80
CA VAL A 65 -10.98 -1.49 7.42
C VAL A 65 -11.75 -2.57 8.17
N ILE A 66 -11.25 -3.81 8.20
CA ILE A 66 -11.88 -4.95 8.87
C ILE A 66 -11.96 -4.70 10.38
N ALA A 67 -10.88 -4.19 10.99
CA ALA A 67 -10.85 -3.92 12.43
C ALA A 67 -11.96 -2.96 12.88
N LYS A 68 -12.29 -1.96 12.04
CA LYS A 68 -13.40 -1.06 12.31
C LYS A 68 -14.76 -1.66 11.99
N LEU A 69 -14.90 -2.35 10.85
CA LEU A 69 -16.19 -2.97 10.46
C LEU A 69 -16.65 -4.06 11.43
N CYS A 70 -15.71 -4.85 11.95
CA CYS A 70 -15.99 -5.90 12.92
C CYS A 70 -16.00 -5.40 14.37
N ASP A 71 -15.63 -4.14 14.62
CA ASP A 71 -15.39 -3.57 15.95
C ASP A 71 -14.52 -4.47 16.83
N LEU A 72 -13.34 -4.83 16.31
CA LEU A 72 -12.39 -5.69 17.03
C LEU A 72 -11.94 -5.02 18.35
N GLY A 73 -11.69 -5.85 19.36
CA GLY A 73 -11.24 -5.48 20.70
C GLY A 73 -12.34 -5.56 21.77
N VAL A 74 -13.54 -5.04 21.48
CA VAL A 74 -14.65 -4.93 22.46
C VAL A 74 -15.67 -6.08 22.36
N ARG A 75 -15.43 -7.05 21.47
CA ARG A 75 -16.43 -8.09 21.17
C ARG A 75 -16.46 -9.24 22.18
N LYS A 76 -17.68 -9.58 22.62
CA LYS A 76 -17.95 -10.77 23.44
C LYS A 76 -17.99 -12.08 22.63
N HIS A 77 -18.22 -11.96 21.32
CA HIS A 77 -18.39 -13.09 20.42
C HIS A 77 -17.48 -12.94 19.20
N LYS A 78 -16.95 -14.08 18.72
CA LYS A 78 -16.16 -14.17 17.49
C LYS A 78 -17.04 -13.88 16.27
N GLY A 79 -16.41 -13.46 15.17
CA GLY A 79 -17.08 -13.11 13.92
C GLY A 79 -17.36 -11.61 13.73
N VAL A 80 -18.08 -11.31 12.65
CA VAL A 80 -18.45 -9.94 12.27
C VAL A 80 -19.63 -9.46 13.11
N ASN A 81 -19.54 -8.24 13.64
CA ASN A 81 -20.64 -7.59 14.37
C ASN A 81 -21.91 -7.52 13.51
N GLU A 82 -23.06 -7.91 14.07
CA GLU A 82 -24.37 -7.85 13.39
C GLU A 82 -24.76 -6.43 12.98
N ASN A 83 -24.29 -5.42 13.71
CA ASN A 83 -24.48 -4.00 13.37
C ASN A 83 -23.35 -3.44 12.48
N GLY A 84 -22.33 -4.24 12.17
CA GLY A 84 -21.22 -3.86 11.30
C GLY A 84 -21.65 -3.69 9.84
N GLY A 85 -20.94 -2.84 9.10
CA GLY A 85 -21.12 -2.67 7.66
C GLY A 85 -20.75 -3.93 6.86
N SER A 86 -21.11 -3.96 5.57
CA SER A 86 -20.73 -5.05 4.65
C SER A 86 -19.60 -4.61 3.73
N MET A 87 -18.71 -5.53 3.38
CA MET A 87 -17.64 -5.26 2.41
C MET A 87 -17.47 -6.43 1.45
N LEU A 88 -17.08 -6.12 0.23
CA LEU A 88 -16.65 -7.12 -0.74
C LEU A 88 -15.20 -6.85 -1.12
N ILE A 89 -14.37 -7.89 -1.12
CA ILE A 89 -12.96 -7.82 -1.49
C ILE A 89 -12.77 -8.62 -2.78
N ILE A 90 -12.28 -7.96 -3.82
CA ILE A 90 -11.86 -8.59 -5.07
C ILE A 90 -10.36 -8.87 -4.95
N ALA A 91 -10.00 -10.15 -4.90
CA ALA A 91 -8.62 -10.59 -4.84
C ALA A 91 -8.04 -10.61 -6.26
N GLU A 92 -7.15 -9.68 -6.60
CA GLU A 92 -6.48 -9.66 -7.90
C GLU A 92 -5.72 -10.98 -8.10
N GLU A 93 -5.99 -11.65 -9.22
CA GLU A 93 -5.32 -12.90 -9.53
C GLU A 93 -3.93 -12.60 -10.10
N SER A 94 -2.96 -13.42 -9.74
CA SER A 94 -1.61 -13.32 -10.30
C SER A 94 -1.02 -14.71 -10.39
N ARG A 95 -0.32 -15.01 -11.49
CA ARG A 95 0.38 -16.29 -11.66
C ARG A 95 1.36 -16.60 -10.52
N ASN A 96 1.87 -15.57 -9.86
CA ASN A 96 2.92 -15.70 -8.84
C ASN A 96 2.37 -15.62 -7.41
N ARG A 97 1.08 -15.35 -7.21
CA ARG A 97 0.51 -15.05 -5.89
C ARG A 97 -0.93 -15.54 -5.76
N ASN A 98 -1.19 -16.35 -4.74
CA ASN A 98 -2.55 -16.75 -4.38
C ASN A 98 -3.23 -15.67 -3.50
N SER A 99 -3.61 -14.54 -4.12
CA SER A 99 -4.19 -13.41 -3.39
C SER A 99 -5.49 -13.78 -2.68
N PHE A 100 -6.34 -14.57 -3.34
CA PHE A 100 -7.59 -15.04 -2.76
C PHE A 100 -7.37 -15.81 -1.46
N GLY A 101 -6.46 -16.79 -1.45
CA GLY A 101 -6.15 -17.57 -0.25
C GLY A 101 -5.54 -16.72 0.86
N ARG A 102 -4.66 -15.77 0.52
CA ARG A 102 -4.01 -14.88 1.50
C ARG A 102 -5.01 -13.95 2.18
N ILE A 103 -5.94 -13.37 1.41
CA ILE A 103 -7.00 -12.51 1.97
C ILE A 103 -7.99 -13.34 2.79
N CYS A 104 -8.34 -14.57 2.36
CA CYS A 104 -9.15 -15.48 3.18
C CYS A 104 -8.47 -15.75 4.53
N GLN A 105 -7.18 -16.09 4.53
CA GLN A 105 -6.42 -16.30 5.77
C GLN A 105 -6.38 -15.07 6.66
N LEU A 106 -6.27 -13.86 6.09
CA LEU A 106 -6.36 -12.62 6.85
C LEU A 106 -7.72 -12.46 7.52
N VAL A 107 -8.80 -12.65 6.78
CA VAL A 107 -10.17 -12.50 7.31
C VAL A 107 -10.46 -13.58 8.34
N GLU A 108 -10.08 -14.84 8.11
CA GLU A 108 -10.15 -15.94 9.10
C GLU A 108 -9.39 -15.57 10.37
N TYR A 109 -8.17 -15.08 10.22
CA TYR A 109 -7.33 -14.66 11.34
C TYR A 109 -8.01 -13.55 12.15
N LEU A 110 -8.43 -12.44 11.52
CA LEU A 110 -9.02 -11.31 12.23
C LEU A 110 -10.40 -11.63 12.82
N THR A 111 -11.24 -12.37 12.09
CA THR A 111 -12.62 -12.62 12.53
C THR A 111 -12.75 -13.82 13.45
N GLU A 112 -11.79 -14.75 13.42
CA GLU A 112 -11.85 -16.08 14.05
C GLU A 112 -13.03 -16.93 13.57
N THR A 113 -13.43 -16.73 12.31
CA THR A 113 -14.51 -17.49 11.68
C THR A 113 -14.02 -18.11 10.37
N GLU A 114 -14.45 -19.33 10.12
CA GLU A 114 -14.16 -20.02 8.86
C GLU A 114 -15.06 -19.52 7.72
N GLY A 115 -14.48 -19.43 6.53
CA GLY A 115 -15.17 -18.93 5.35
C GLY A 115 -16.03 -20.00 4.70
N LYS A 116 -17.28 -19.67 4.40
CA LYS A 116 -18.14 -20.54 3.57
C LYS A 116 -17.80 -20.35 2.10
N LYS A 117 -17.40 -21.43 1.43
CA LYS A 117 -17.08 -21.42 0.00
C LYS A 117 -18.34 -21.48 -0.85
N HIS A 118 -18.39 -20.65 -1.89
CA HIS A 118 -19.47 -20.58 -2.87
C HIS A 118 -18.90 -20.47 -4.28
N LEU A 119 -19.76 -20.68 -5.29
CA LEU A 119 -19.41 -20.61 -6.72
C LEU A 119 -18.13 -21.40 -7.02
N GLU A 120 -18.15 -22.70 -6.73
CA GLU A 120 -17.01 -23.60 -7.00
C GLU A 120 -15.72 -23.20 -6.25
N GLY A 121 -15.86 -22.54 -5.10
CA GLY A 121 -14.72 -22.10 -4.27
C GLY A 121 -14.02 -20.84 -4.79
N THR A 122 -14.63 -20.14 -5.74
CA THR A 122 -14.14 -18.84 -6.25
C THR A 122 -14.64 -17.65 -5.44
N VAL A 123 -15.56 -17.90 -4.49
CA VAL A 123 -16.06 -16.93 -3.52
C VAL A 123 -15.99 -17.54 -2.12
N ALA A 124 -15.55 -16.76 -1.13
CA ALA A 124 -15.59 -17.12 0.27
C ALA A 124 -16.37 -16.05 1.05
N VAL A 125 -17.25 -16.48 1.96
CA VAL A 125 -18.13 -15.60 2.73
C VAL A 125 -17.86 -15.78 4.22
N PHE A 126 -17.56 -14.66 4.88
CA PHE A 126 -17.29 -14.52 6.31
C PHE A 126 -18.33 -13.59 6.90
N SER A 127 -19.55 -14.09 7.09
CA SER A 127 -20.70 -13.26 7.46
C SER A 127 -20.91 -12.12 6.44
N LYS A 128 -20.62 -10.86 6.81
CA LYS A 128 -20.78 -9.67 5.95
C LYS A 128 -19.54 -9.30 5.13
N ILE A 129 -18.46 -10.07 5.25
CA ILE A 129 -17.23 -9.89 4.45
C ILE A 129 -17.23 -10.96 3.36
N VAL A 130 -17.27 -10.54 2.10
CA VAL A 130 -17.26 -11.45 0.94
C VAL A 130 -15.97 -11.28 0.16
N ILE A 131 -15.24 -12.36 -0.06
CA ILE A 131 -14.01 -12.37 -0.85
C ILE A 131 -14.29 -13.08 -2.17
N VAL A 132 -13.91 -12.46 -3.28
CA VAL A 132 -14.15 -12.97 -4.63
C VAL A 132 -12.82 -13.06 -5.37
N ARG A 133 -12.55 -14.19 -6.04
CA ARG A 133 -11.44 -14.28 -6.99
C ARG A 133 -11.63 -13.26 -8.11
N GLY A 134 -10.65 -12.40 -8.32
CA GLY A 134 -10.68 -11.32 -9.29
C GLY A 134 -10.17 -11.72 -10.67
N TRP A 135 -9.71 -10.71 -11.40
CA TRP A 135 -9.03 -10.82 -12.67
C TRP A 135 -7.52 -10.64 -12.49
N ASP A 136 -6.73 -11.14 -13.44
CA ASP A 136 -5.30 -10.84 -13.52
C ASP A 136 -5.13 -9.59 -14.39
N ASN A 137 -4.88 -8.45 -13.75
CA ASN A 137 -4.77 -7.16 -14.43
C ASN A 137 -3.53 -7.04 -15.34
N SER A 138 -2.64 -8.04 -15.37
CA SER A 138 -1.60 -8.14 -16.39
C SER A 138 -2.12 -8.67 -17.74
N VAL A 139 -3.30 -9.30 -17.75
CA VAL A 139 -3.95 -9.83 -18.95
C VAL A 139 -4.94 -8.80 -19.49
N LEU A 140 -4.52 -8.02 -20.48
CA LEU A 140 -5.30 -6.92 -21.07
C LEU A 140 -6.03 -7.32 -22.36
N THR A 141 -5.65 -8.43 -22.98
CA THR A 141 -6.21 -8.92 -24.25
C THR A 141 -6.23 -10.45 -24.26
N GLY A 142 -7.16 -11.01 -25.04
CA GLY A 142 -7.41 -12.45 -25.06
C GLY A 142 -8.23 -12.91 -23.85
N GLN A 143 -8.58 -14.20 -23.82
CA GLN A 143 -9.32 -14.84 -22.70
C GLN A 143 -10.69 -14.21 -22.36
N GLN A 144 -11.40 -13.72 -23.37
CA GLN A 144 -12.72 -13.07 -23.23
C GLN A 144 -13.70 -13.92 -22.39
N GLU A 145 -13.78 -15.23 -22.64
CA GLU A 145 -14.65 -16.13 -21.87
C GLU A 145 -14.31 -16.17 -20.37
N ALA A 146 -13.02 -16.15 -20.02
CA ALA A 146 -12.57 -16.14 -18.62
C ALA A 146 -12.86 -14.80 -17.94
N LEU A 147 -12.72 -13.70 -18.69
CA LEU A 147 -13.08 -12.36 -18.23
C LEU A 147 -14.60 -12.27 -17.98
N GLU A 148 -15.43 -12.76 -18.89
CA GLU A 148 -16.89 -12.79 -18.74
C GLU A 148 -17.34 -13.65 -17.55
N LYS A 149 -16.71 -14.81 -17.34
CA LYS A 149 -16.94 -15.65 -16.14
C LYS A 149 -16.58 -14.87 -14.86
N THR A 150 -15.50 -14.11 -14.89
CA THR A 150 -15.07 -13.28 -13.75
C THR A 150 -16.06 -12.15 -13.48
N VAL A 151 -16.51 -11.43 -14.51
CA VAL A 151 -17.56 -10.40 -14.39
C VAL A 151 -18.84 -11.00 -13.83
N LYS A 152 -19.31 -12.15 -14.34
CA LYS A 152 -20.51 -12.84 -13.86
C LYS A 152 -20.39 -13.23 -12.38
N ARG A 153 -19.23 -13.74 -11.97
CA ARG A 153 -18.93 -14.07 -10.57
C ARG A 153 -19.01 -12.83 -9.68
N VAL A 154 -18.36 -11.74 -10.07
CA VAL A 154 -18.38 -10.47 -9.32
C VAL A 154 -19.81 -9.91 -9.25
N ASN A 155 -20.56 -9.88 -10.35
CA ASN A 155 -21.96 -9.45 -10.36
C ASN A 155 -22.81 -10.26 -9.36
N THR A 156 -22.70 -11.59 -9.42
CA THR A 156 -23.45 -12.49 -8.52
C THR A 156 -23.13 -12.21 -7.05
N ALA A 157 -21.85 -11.97 -6.73
CA ALA A 157 -21.44 -11.65 -5.37
C ALA A 157 -21.97 -10.28 -4.92
N VAL A 158 -21.84 -9.24 -5.75
CA VAL A 158 -22.32 -7.89 -5.46
C VAL A 158 -23.84 -7.88 -5.25
N GLU A 159 -24.61 -8.48 -6.15
CA GLU A 159 -26.08 -8.57 -6.04
C GLU A 159 -26.53 -9.23 -4.74
N ARG A 160 -25.85 -10.32 -4.35
CA ARG A 160 -26.15 -11.04 -3.11
C ARG A 160 -25.84 -10.19 -1.88
N VAL A 161 -24.69 -9.52 -1.84
CA VAL A 161 -24.32 -8.66 -0.70
C VAL A 161 -25.25 -7.47 -0.59
N LEU A 162 -25.59 -6.80 -1.70
CA LEU A 162 -26.56 -5.72 -1.69
C LEU A 162 -27.92 -6.17 -1.14
N LYS A 163 -28.42 -7.31 -1.63
CA LYS A 163 -29.70 -7.87 -1.18
C LYS A 163 -29.69 -8.26 0.30
N MET A 164 -28.65 -8.96 0.75
CA MET A 164 -28.56 -9.44 2.14
C MET A 164 -28.30 -8.31 3.13
N GLY A 165 -27.54 -7.28 2.72
CA GLY A 165 -27.25 -6.11 3.54
C GLY A 165 -28.32 -5.02 3.50
N GLY A 166 -29.35 -5.15 2.66
CA GLY A 166 -30.33 -4.09 2.43
C GLY A 166 -29.73 -2.82 1.82
N LEU A 167 -28.57 -2.94 1.16
CA LEU A 167 -27.79 -1.84 0.63
C LEU A 167 -28.26 -1.50 -0.80
N LYS A 168 -28.18 -0.22 -1.17
CA LYS A 168 -28.63 0.27 -2.49
C LYS A 168 -27.51 0.83 -3.35
N LYS A 169 -26.36 1.15 -2.75
CA LYS A 169 -25.26 1.86 -3.41
C LYS A 169 -23.93 1.15 -3.21
N ILE A 170 -22.99 1.45 -4.11
CA ILE A 170 -21.66 0.85 -4.19
C ILE A 170 -20.61 1.96 -4.32
N VAL A 171 -19.59 1.90 -3.48
CA VAL A 171 -18.32 2.61 -3.70
C VAL A 171 -17.26 1.58 -4.12
N TRP A 172 -16.62 1.82 -5.26
CA TRP A 172 -15.62 0.91 -5.80
C TRP A 172 -14.20 1.45 -5.63
N HIS A 173 -13.41 0.81 -4.78
CA HIS A 173 -12.00 1.10 -4.54
C HIS A 173 -11.11 0.19 -5.40
N HIS A 174 -10.76 0.69 -6.58
CA HIS A 174 -9.99 -0.03 -7.60
C HIS A 174 -8.47 0.12 -7.41
N GLY A 175 -7.72 -0.84 -7.93
CA GLY A 175 -6.26 -0.80 -8.07
C GLY A 175 -5.81 0.14 -9.19
N ALA A 176 -4.56 -0.04 -9.61
CA ALA A 176 -3.88 0.87 -10.53
C ALA A 176 -4.30 0.67 -12.00
N VAL A 177 -4.74 -0.52 -12.39
CA VAL A 177 -4.99 -0.89 -13.80
C VAL A 177 -6.48 -0.95 -14.09
N LEU A 178 -6.98 -0.07 -14.93
CA LEU A 178 -8.41 0.19 -15.15
C LEU A 178 -9.15 -0.90 -15.95
N HIS A 179 -8.41 -1.81 -16.59
CA HIS A 179 -8.96 -2.74 -17.58
C HIS A 179 -10.18 -3.51 -17.05
N PHE A 180 -10.05 -4.16 -15.89
CA PHE A 180 -11.15 -4.95 -15.33
C PHE A 180 -12.35 -4.09 -14.92
N LEU A 181 -12.13 -2.92 -14.31
CA LEU A 181 -13.21 -2.00 -13.94
C LEU A 181 -14.01 -1.53 -15.17
N LEU A 182 -13.31 -1.13 -16.24
CA LEU A 182 -13.96 -0.70 -17.48
C LEU A 182 -14.80 -1.81 -18.10
N GLN A 183 -14.28 -3.04 -18.10
CA GLN A 183 -15.00 -4.21 -18.60
C GLN A 183 -16.21 -4.55 -17.71
N TRP A 184 -16.06 -4.47 -16.39
CA TRP A 184 -17.16 -4.67 -15.46
C TRP A 184 -18.26 -3.64 -15.68
N ILE A 185 -17.96 -2.34 -15.75
CA ILE A 185 -18.98 -1.29 -16.00
C ILE A 185 -19.71 -1.57 -17.33
N ASN A 186 -18.96 -1.92 -18.37
CA ASN A 186 -19.53 -2.18 -19.69
C ASN A 186 -20.45 -3.40 -19.72
N ALA A 187 -20.00 -4.52 -19.14
CA ALA A 187 -20.66 -5.82 -19.24
C ALA A 187 -21.60 -6.15 -18.07
N THR A 188 -21.62 -5.35 -17.01
CA THR A 188 -22.53 -5.57 -15.88
C THR A 188 -23.98 -5.18 -16.19
N THR A 189 -24.89 -5.45 -15.26
CA THR A 189 -26.32 -5.17 -15.40
C THR A 189 -26.61 -3.69 -15.16
N SER A 190 -27.72 -3.19 -15.71
CA SER A 190 -28.12 -1.79 -15.46
C SER A 190 -28.33 -1.47 -13.97
N PRO A 191 -28.99 -2.34 -13.16
CA PRO A 191 -29.13 -2.09 -11.73
C PRO A 191 -27.79 -1.94 -11.01
N LEU A 192 -26.80 -2.78 -11.31
CA LEU A 192 -25.48 -2.70 -10.71
C LEU A 192 -24.72 -1.43 -11.13
N ARG A 193 -24.79 -1.04 -12.41
CA ARG A 193 -24.25 0.25 -12.87
C ARG A 193 -24.87 1.42 -12.12
N SER A 194 -26.20 1.45 -12.00
CA SER A 194 -26.93 2.52 -11.32
C SER A 194 -26.74 2.53 -9.79
N ALA A 195 -26.23 1.43 -9.23
CA ALA A 195 -25.86 1.35 -7.83
C ALA A 195 -24.51 2.02 -7.53
N LEU A 196 -23.63 2.21 -8.51
CA LEU A 196 -22.38 2.96 -8.28
C LEU A 196 -22.69 4.38 -7.80
N SER A 197 -22.05 4.79 -6.70
CA SER A 197 -22.11 6.15 -6.14
C SER A 197 -20.81 6.91 -6.30
N ALA A 198 -19.66 6.21 -6.29
CA ALA A 198 -18.34 6.77 -6.51
C ALA A 198 -17.31 5.68 -6.84
N ILE A 199 -16.19 6.08 -7.45
CA ILE A 199 -15.04 5.22 -7.72
C ILE A 199 -13.78 5.88 -7.17
N THR A 200 -12.88 5.11 -6.55
CA THR A 200 -11.53 5.56 -6.25
C THR A 200 -10.51 4.70 -6.99
N ILE A 201 -9.49 5.31 -7.60
CA ILE A 201 -8.43 4.61 -8.33
C ILE A 201 -7.11 4.84 -7.60
N THR A 202 -6.47 3.78 -7.12
CA THR A 202 -5.24 3.89 -6.33
C THR A 202 -4.00 3.59 -7.14
N GLY A 203 -3.02 4.48 -7.08
CA GLY A 203 -1.71 4.25 -7.67
C GLY A 203 -1.72 4.12 -9.19
N SER A 204 -2.73 4.68 -9.88
CA SER A 204 -2.76 4.67 -11.36
C SER A 204 -1.92 5.78 -11.98
N LEU A 205 -1.73 6.90 -11.27
CA LEU A 205 -1.03 8.08 -11.76
C LEU A 205 0.10 8.41 -10.78
N ASN A 206 1.26 8.80 -11.30
CA ASN A 206 2.19 9.64 -10.56
C ASN A 206 1.61 11.06 -10.65
N LEU A 207 1.48 11.76 -9.53
CA LEU A 207 1.06 13.17 -9.51
C LEU A 207 2.18 14.10 -9.04
N SER A 208 3.19 13.55 -8.37
CA SER A 208 4.24 14.34 -7.71
C SER A 208 5.29 14.84 -8.70
N GLU A 209 5.85 13.96 -9.53
CA GLU A 209 6.97 14.31 -10.43
C GLU A 209 6.48 14.76 -11.82
N SER A 210 5.38 14.19 -12.27
CA SER A 210 4.72 14.50 -13.53
C SER A 210 3.29 13.97 -13.46
N ILE A 211 2.35 14.56 -14.20
CA ILE A 211 0.98 14.01 -14.32
C ILE A 211 0.99 12.91 -15.39
N ALA A 212 1.43 11.71 -15.02
CA ALA A 212 1.64 10.58 -15.92
C ALA A 212 1.20 9.25 -15.29
N PRO A 213 1.03 8.16 -16.06
CA PRO A 213 0.83 6.84 -15.48
C PRO A 213 1.95 6.49 -14.49
N SER A 214 1.58 5.96 -13.33
CA SER A 214 2.56 5.43 -12.38
C SER A 214 3.21 4.15 -12.92
N VAL A 215 4.21 3.62 -12.19
CA VAL A 215 4.79 2.31 -12.52
C VAL A 215 3.71 1.22 -12.54
N SER A 216 2.84 1.14 -11.54
CA SER A 216 1.77 0.14 -11.47
C SER A 216 0.64 0.42 -12.47
N GLY A 217 0.42 1.70 -12.82
CA GLY A 217 -0.60 2.16 -13.77
C GLY A 217 -0.16 2.20 -15.24
N ARG A 218 1.08 1.85 -15.56
CA ARG A 218 1.66 1.92 -16.92
C ARG A 218 0.93 1.10 -17.97
N ALA A 219 0.11 0.13 -17.55
CA ALA A 219 -0.73 -0.67 -18.42
C ALA A 219 -1.90 0.13 -19.02
N ASN A 220 -2.32 1.22 -18.35
CA ASN A 220 -3.40 2.07 -18.81
C ASN A 220 -2.96 2.90 -20.02
N LYS A 221 -3.87 3.04 -20.98
CA LYS A 221 -3.71 3.91 -22.14
C LYS A 221 -4.65 5.11 -22.03
N LEU A 222 -4.38 6.14 -22.83
CA LEU A 222 -5.26 7.33 -22.89
C LEU A 222 -6.74 6.96 -23.14
N PRO A 223 -7.09 6.05 -24.08
CA PRO A 223 -8.48 5.65 -24.29
C PRO A 223 -9.15 4.99 -23.07
N ASP A 224 -8.37 4.36 -22.18
CA ASP A 224 -8.93 3.75 -20.96
C ASP A 224 -9.39 4.84 -19.98
N LEU A 225 -8.61 5.92 -19.86
CA LEU A 225 -8.90 7.07 -19.01
C LEU A 225 -10.07 7.90 -19.56
N GLU A 226 -10.11 8.12 -20.88
CA GLU A 226 -11.24 8.78 -21.55
C GLU A 226 -12.54 7.99 -21.37
N ARG A 227 -12.47 6.65 -21.49
CA ARG A 227 -13.62 5.78 -21.26
C ARG A 227 -14.09 5.82 -19.81
N LEU A 228 -13.18 5.83 -18.85
CA LEU A 228 -13.51 6.01 -17.43
C LEU A 228 -14.26 7.33 -17.20
N GLU A 229 -13.76 8.43 -17.77
CA GLU A 229 -14.41 9.75 -17.66
C GLU A 229 -15.82 9.73 -18.27
N GLN A 230 -15.97 9.15 -19.46
CA GLN A 230 -17.25 9.03 -20.16
C GLN A 230 -18.27 8.22 -19.33
N TYR A 231 -17.85 7.08 -18.77
CA TYR A 231 -18.72 6.29 -17.90
C TYR A 231 -19.12 7.06 -16.65
N ALA A 232 -18.16 7.70 -15.98
CA ALA A 232 -18.42 8.44 -14.76
C ALA A 232 -19.36 9.64 -14.99
N LYS A 233 -19.20 10.38 -16.11
CA LYS A 233 -20.14 11.43 -16.53
C LYS A 233 -21.53 10.88 -16.80
N LYS A 234 -21.64 9.76 -17.52
CA LYS A 234 -22.93 9.14 -17.83
C LYS A 234 -23.67 8.66 -16.58
N LEU A 235 -22.93 8.21 -15.57
CA LEU A 235 -23.47 7.73 -14.29
C LEU A 235 -23.63 8.85 -13.24
N ASP A 236 -23.14 10.06 -13.53
CA ASP A 236 -23.09 11.19 -12.59
C ASP A 236 -22.39 10.84 -11.25
N ILE A 237 -21.23 10.19 -11.34
CA ILE A 237 -20.43 9.80 -10.18
C ILE A 237 -19.04 10.43 -10.19
N PRO A 238 -18.47 10.80 -9.03
CA PRO A 238 -17.10 11.23 -8.94
C PRO A 238 -16.14 10.04 -9.06
N VAL A 239 -15.00 10.29 -9.69
CA VAL A 239 -13.84 9.39 -9.71
C VAL A 239 -12.67 10.07 -9.02
N VAL A 240 -12.15 9.45 -7.97
CA VAL A 240 -11.10 10.02 -7.12
C VAL A 240 -9.79 9.26 -7.31
N PHE A 241 -8.74 9.93 -7.79
CA PHE A 241 -7.40 9.36 -7.86
C PHE A 241 -6.70 9.49 -6.50
N LEU A 242 -6.15 8.37 -6.03
CA LEU A 242 -5.39 8.25 -4.79
C LEU A 242 -3.94 7.93 -5.16
N ASP A 243 -3.04 8.84 -4.79
CA ASP A 243 -1.61 8.68 -4.96
C ASP A 243 -0.92 8.94 -3.61
N ALA A 244 0.01 8.07 -3.22
CA ALA A 244 0.64 8.16 -1.90
C ALA A 244 1.46 9.47 -1.76
N PRO A 245 2.35 9.82 -2.71
CA PRO A 245 3.00 11.13 -2.74
C PRO A 245 2.02 12.30 -2.73
N SER A 246 0.90 12.23 -3.46
CA SER A 246 -0.07 13.33 -3.46
C SER A 246 -0.67 13.63 -2.09
N GLN A 247 -0.74 12.60 -1.25
CA GLN A 247 -1.21 12.65 0.13
C GLN A 247 -0.11 12.90 1.17
N LEU A 248 1.12 13.18 0.74
CA LEU A 248 2.33 13.29 1.60
C LEU A 248 2.71 11.96 2.29
N LEU A 249 2.39 10.82 1.69
CA LEU A 249 2.87 9.50 2.12
C LEU A 249 4.15 9.15 1.36
N ASN A 250 5.22 9.88 1.67
CA ASN A 250 6.46 9.87 0.88
C ASN A 250 7.46 8.79 1.30
N PHE A 251 7.32 8.22 2.50
CA PHE A 251 8.24 7.19 2.98
C PHE A 251 7.90 5.83 2.36
N GLU A 252 8.94 5.11 1.94
CA GLU A 252 8.82 3.80 1.28
C GLU A 252 8.59 2.64 2.24
N TYR A 253 9.01 2.80 3.49
CA TYR A 253 9.08 1.70 4.46
C TYR A 253 7.90 1.74 5.41
N LEU A 254 7.22 0.61 5.56
CA LEU A 254 6.10 0.44 6.51
C LEU A 254 6.51 0.71 7.96
N GLY A 255 7.80 0.49 8.30
CA GLY A 255 8.36 0.83 9.61
C GLY A 255 8.27 2.31 9.98
N THR A 256 8.17 3.21 8.99
CA THR A 256 7.94 4.63 9.26
C THR A 256 6.51 4.90 9.74
N TYR A 257 5.54 4.11 9.28
CA TYR A 257 4.12 4.32 9.57
C TYR A 257 3.57 3.44 10.69
N ILE A 258 4.36 2.46 11.16
CA ILE A 258 3.95 1.52 12.20
C ILE A 258 5.08 1.40 13.21
N TYR A 259 4.85 1.85 14.44
CA TYR A 259 5.83 1.71 15.52
C TYR A 259 6.17 0.25 15.78
N TYR A 260 7.45 -0.05 16.00
CA TYR A 260 7.96 -1.40 16.23
C TYR A 260 7.44 -2.40 15.19
N TYR A 261 7.37 -1.99 13.92
CA TYR A 261 6.79 -2.74 12.82
C TYR A 261 7.29 -4.20 12.76
N GLY A 262 8.61 -4.43 12.80
CA GLY A 262 9.18 -5.78 12.76
C GLY A 262 8.62 -6.71 13.85
N TYR A 263 8.28 -6.18 15.03
CA TYR A 263 7.66 -6.95 16.10
C TYR A 263 6.14 -7.11 15.88
N TYR A 264 5.41 -6.00 15.78
CA TYR A 264 3.94 -6.00 15.81
C TYR A 264 3.28 -6.49 14.54
N ILE A 265 3.99 -6.57 13.41
CA ILE A 265 3.43 -7.08 12.16
C ILE A 265 2.83 -8.49 12.31
N ASN A 266 3.37 -9.31 13.22
CA ASN A 266 2.88 -10.64 13.57
C ASN A 266 1.58 -10.62 14.40
N THR A 267 1.18 -9.47 14.94
CA THR A 267 -0.17 -9.27 15.51
C THR A 267 -1.16 -8.88 14.42
N TYR A 268 -0.77 -8.03 13.47
CA TYR A 268 -1.67 -7.60 12.40
C TYR A 268 -2.04 -8.73 11.45
N LEU A 269 -1.06 -9.55 11.06
CA LEU A 269 -1.20 -10.51 9.96
C LEU A 269 -0.81 -11.93 10.42
N PRO A 270 -1.48 -12.98 9.90
CA PRO A 270 -1.13 -14.35 10.21
C PRO A 270 0.23 -14.75 9.64
N SER A 271 0.97 -15.62 10.34
CA SER A 271 2.31 -16.04 9.94
C SER A 271 2.38 -16.68 8.55
N SER A 272 1.31 -17.36 8.11
CA SER A 272 1.22 -17.97 6.77
C SER A 272 1.33 -16.93 5.65
N VAL A 273 0.81 -15.73 5.88
CA VAL A 273 0.83 -14.60 4.95
C VAL A 273 2.18 -13.88 5.02
N LEU A 274 2.69 -13.65 6.22
CA LEU A 274 3.95 -12.93 6.46
C LEU A 274 5.19 -13.65 5.94
N ARG A 275 5.17 -14.98 5.96
CA ARG A 275 6.34 -15.81 5.64
C ARG A 275 6.94 -15.48 4.26
N SER A 276 6.13 -15.18 3.25
CA SER A 276 6.65 -14.79 1.93
C SER A 276 7.39 -13.45 1.94
N HIS A 277 6.96 -12.49 2.75
CA HIS A 277 7.61 -11.18 2.89
C HIS A 277 8.91 -11.28 3.67
N LEU A 278 8.91 -12.11 4.72
CA LEU A 278 10.10 -12.44 5.50
C LEU A 278 11.18 -13.09 4.62
N HIS A 279 10.78 -14.11 3.87
CA HIS A 279 11.66 -14.81 2.95
C HIS A 279 12.26 -13.90 1.87
N LYS A 280 11.44 -13.00 1.30
CA LYS A 280 11.92 -12.01 0.33
C LYS A 280 12.96 -11.07 0.96
N ALA A 281 12.67 -10.52 2.14
CA ALA A 281 13.59 -9.64 2.86
C ALA A 281 14.92 -10.33 3.21
N GLN A 282 14.88 -11.59 3.67
CA GLN A 282 16.08 -12.38 3.97
C GLN A 282 16.94 -12.61 2.72
N ASP A 283 16.31 -12.95 1.60
CA ASP A 283 16.99 -13.15 0.31
C ASP A 283 17.67 -11.87 -0.18
N GLU A 284 16.99 -10.72 -0.07
CA GLU A 284 17.52 -9.41 -0.46
C GLU A 284 18.66 -8.95 0.46
N LEU A 285 18.52 -9.13 1.76
CA LEU A 285 19.52 -8.74 2.75
C LEU A 285 20.82 -9.54 2.60
N ILE A 286 20.72 -10.87 2.40
CA ILE A 286 21.89 -11.72 2.08
C ILE A 286 22.50 -11.30 0.74
N THR A 287 21.67 -11.08 -0.28
CA THR A 287 22.14 -10.65 -1.60
C THR A 287 22.95 -9.34 -1.48
N PHE A 288 22.47 -8.37 -0.70
CA PHE A 288 23.19 -7.13 -0.43
C PHE A 288 24.55 -7.37 0.22
N ALA A 289 24.59 -8.12 1.32
CA ALA A 289 25.83 -8.36 2.07
C ALA A 289 26.89 -9.06 1.22
N PHE A 290 26.50 -10.09 0.46
CA PHE A 290 27.42 -10.80 -0.41
C PHE A 290 27.81 -10.03 -1.68
N ARG A 291 26.97 -9.09 -2.15
CA ARG A 291 27.34 -8.15 -3.22
C ARG A 291 28.45 -7.20 -2.78
N LEU A 292 28.38 -6.67 -1.56
CA LEU A 292 29.45 -5.85 -0.98
C LEU A 292 30.77 -6.63 -0.88
N ARG A 293 30.69 -7.87 -0.38
CA ARG A 293 31.85 -8.77 -0.28
C ARG A 293 32.45 -9.08 -1.65
N ALA A 294 31.60 -9.45 -2.61
CA ALA A 294 31.97 -9.72 -3.99
C ALA A 294 32.68 -8.53 -4.66
N ALA A 295 32.19 -7.30 -4.47
CA ALA A 295 32.83 -6.09 -4.96
C ALA A 295 34.22 -5.89 -4.33
N SER A 296 34.33 -6.07 -3.01
CA SER A 296 35.58 -5.91 -2.26
C SER A 296 36.66 -6.94 -2.61
N GLU A 297 36.27 -8.18 -2.94
CA GLU A 297 37.20 -9.23 -3.37
C GLU A 297 37.42 -9.28 -4.88
N GLY A 298 36.65 -8.53 -5.68
CA GLY A 298 36.67 -8.64 -7.14
C GLY A 298 36.15 -9.98 -7.67
N ARG A 299 35.31 -10.68 -6.90
CA ARG A 299 34.78 -12.01 -7.23
C ARG A 299 33.30 -11.93 -7.56
N TYR A 300 32.91 -12.35 -8.76
CA TYR A 300 31.57 -12.11 -9.31
C TYR A 300 30.90 -13.39 -9.79
N GLY A 301 29.61 -13.31 -10.11
CA GLY A 301 28.84 -14.42 -10.68
C GLY A 301 28.89 -15.68 -9.81
N SER A 302 29.30 -16.81 -10.39
CA SER A 302 29.34 -18.11 -9.72
C SER A 302 30.26 -18.15 -8.50
N ASP A 303 31.35 -17.37 -8.48
CA ASP A 303 32.27 -17.38 -7.34
C ASP A 303 31.69 -16.68 -6.13
N ALA A 304 30.88 -15.64 -6.33
CA ALA A 304 30.10 -15.03 -5.26
C ALA A 304 29.03 -16.00 -4.71
N VAL A 305 28.35 -16.74 -5.59
CA VAL A 305 27.38 -17.77 -5.19
C VAL A 305 28.03 -18.87 -4.36
N LYS A 306 29.25 -19.31 -4.70
CA LYS A 306 30.00 -20.27 -3.87
C LYS A 306 30.26 -19.74 -2.46
N MET A 307 30.54 -18.43 -2.30
CA MET A 307 30.67 -17.82 -0.98
C MET A 307 29.35 -17.87 -0.21
N VAL A 308 28.23 -17.52 -0.86
CA VAL A 308 26.90 -17.58 -0.25
C VAL A 308 26.60 -19.00 0.24
N GLN A 309 26.74 -20.00 -0.64
CA GLN A 309 26.44 -21.40 -0.32
C GLN A 309 27.36 -21.98 0.78
N LYS A 310 28.57 -21.46 0.93
CA LYS A 310 29.50 -21.87 1.98
C LYS A 310 29.11 -21.32 3.36
N HIS A 311 28.52 -20.12 3.41
CA HIS A 311 28.31 -19.38 4.65
C HIS A 311 26.85 -19.24 5.07
N LEU A 312 25.90 -19.51 4.17
CA LEU A 312 24.47 -19.58 4.46
C LEU A 312 24.05 -21.03 4.71
N ASP A 313 23.42 -21.29 5.86
CA ASP A 313 22.93 -22.62 6.22
C ASP A 313 21.82 -23.08 5.26
N ALA A 314 22.15 -24.05 4.41
CA ALA A 314 21.23 -24.61 3.42
C ALA A 314 19.98 -25.25 4.06
N SER A 315 20.08 -25.81 5.27
CA SER A 315 18.94 -26.41 5.97
C SER A 315 17.87 -25.37 6.33
N LYS A 316 18.30 -24.13 6.56
CA LYS A 316 17.42 -22.99 6.87
C LYS A 316 17.05 -22.17 5.63
N ALA A 317 17.92 -22.12 4.62
CA ALA A 317 17.75 -21.19 3.50
C ALA A 317 17.12 -21.79 2.24
N ARG A 318 17.18 -23.12 2.05
CA ARG A 318 16.81 -23.80 0.78
C ARG A 318 15.43 -23.44 0.22
N HIS A 319 14.47 -23.12 1.08
CA HIS A 319 13.09 -22.88 0.70
C HIS A 319 12.79 -21.42 0.29
N TRP A 320 13.70 -20.49 0.58
CA TRP A 320 13.52 -19.07 0.24
C TRP A 320 14.67 -18.46 -0.57
N ALA A 321 15.89 -18.96 -0.44
CA ALA A 321 17.05 -18.42 -1.15
C ALA A 321 16.89 -18.59 -2.67
N ARG A 322 16.68 -17.49 -3.40
CA ARG A 322 16.52 -17.48 -4.86
C ARG A 322 17.47 -16.49 -5.51
N ILE A 323 17.40 -15.23 -5.10
CA ILE A 323 18.20 -14.13 -5.62
C ILE A 323 19.64 -14.28 -5.13
N CYS A 324 19.85 -14.58 -3.85
CA CYS A 324 21.18 -14.66 -3.25
C CYS A 324 22.01 -15.85 -3.75
N VAL A 325 21.37 -16.87 -4.34
CA VAL A 325 22.03 -18.02 -4.96
C VAL A 325 22.04 -17.96 -6.49
N SER A 326 21.57 -16.85 -7.07
CA SER A 326 21.60 -16.63 -8.53
C SER A 326 22.87 -15.90 -8.96
N LYS A 327 23.63 -16.48 -9.89
CA LYS A 327 24.83 -15.83 -10.46
C LYS A 327 24.53 -14.47 -11.10
N GLU A 328 23.31 -14.30 -11.64
CA GLU A 328 22.86 -13.05 -12.29
C GLU A 328 22.69 -11.89 -11.28
N SER A 329 22.60 -12.21 -9.99
CA SER A 329 22.58 -11.24 -8.91
C SER A 329 23.94 -10.62 -8.64
N TYR A 330 25.03 -11.26 -9.06
CA TYR A 330 26.40 -10.87 -8.73
C TYR A 330 27.20 -10.38 -9.94
N LYS A 331 26.53 -9.71 -10.88
CA LYS A 331 27.23 -8.95 -11.94
C LYS A 331 28.04 -7.82 -11.30
N LYS A 332 29.22 -7.52 -11.87
CA LYS A 332 30.12 -6.47 -11.36
C LYS A 332 29.40 -5.15 -11.06
N SER A 333 28.52 -4.70 -11.95
CA SER A 333 27.72 -3.49 -11.76
C SER A 333 26.76 -3.56 -10.57
N LYS A 334 26.09 -4.70 -10.36
CA LYS A 334 25.17 -4.91 -9.22
C LYS A 334 25.92 -5.00 -7.89
N CYS A 335 27.09 -5.63 -7.88
CA CYS A 335 27.93 -5.70 -6.69
C CYS A 335 28.43 -4.31 -6.27
N ARG A 336 28.93 -3.52 -7.22
CA ARG A 336 29.34 -2.13 -6.95
C ARG A 336 28.16 -1.25 -6.51
N ALA A 337 26.98 -1.45 -7.08
CA ALA A 337 25.78 -0.70 -6.71
C ALA A 337 25.32 -0.96 -5.26
N ALA A 338 25.74 -2.06 -4.62
CA ALA A 338 25.43 -2.31 -3.21
C ALA A 338 26.10 -1.31 -2.27
N GLY A 339 27.19 -0.66 -2.69
CA GLY A 339 27.84 0.41 -1.92
C GLY A 339 27.17 1.78 -2.04
N LYS A 340 26.04 1.90 -2.76
CA LYS A 340 25.28 3.15 -2.88
C LYS A 340 24.36 3.36 -1.68
N ASP A 341 24.10 4.63 -1.38
CA ASP A 341 23.32 5.03 -0.20
C ASP A 341 21.92 4.43 -0.19
N GLU A 342 21.25 4.33 -1.34
CA GLU A 342 19.90 3.77 -1.43
C GLU A 342 19.91 2.26 -1.11
N ALA A 343 20.92 1.53 -1.59
CA ALA A 343 21.05 0.10 -1.32
C ALA A 343 21.40 -0.18 0.14
N ILE A 344 22.28 0.64 0.73
CA ILE A 344 22.61 0.54 2.16
C ILE A 344 21.40 0.89 3.01
N HIS A 345 20.70 1.99 2.70
CA HIS A 345 19.49 2.39 3.42
C HIS A 345 18.43 1.28 3.37
N HIS A 346 18.17 0.71 2.19
CA HIS A 346 17.27 -0.42 2.05
C HIS A 346 17.69 -1.62 2.92
N ALA A 347 18.98 -1.97 2.92
CA ALA A 347 19.51 -3.04 3.75
C ALA A 347 19.37 -2.76 5.27
N VAL A 348 19.55 -1.51 5.71
CA VAL A 348 19.29 -1.10 7.10
C VAL A 348 17.82 -1.35 7.46
N GLN A 349 16.89 -0.99 6.59
CA GLN A 349 15.46 -1.19 6.82
C GLN A 349 15.09 -2.67 6.89
N LEU A 350 15.63 -3.50 5.99
CA LEU A 350 15.45 -4.95 6.03
C LEU A 350 16.10 -5.60 7.26
N ALA A 351 17.26 -5.10 7.71
CA ALA A 351 17.92 -5.58 8.91
C ALA A 351 17.12 -5.23 10.17
N ASP A 352 16.49 -4.06 10.22
CA ASP A 352 15.65 -3.64 11.34
C ASP A 352 14.31 -4.40 11.37
N SER A 353 13.62 -4.47 10.23
CA SER A 353 12.29 -5.06 10.08
C SER A 353 12.20 -5.86 8.76
N PRO A 354 12.49 -7.17 8.76
CA PRO A 354 12.67 -7.96 7.54
C PRO A 354 11.33 -8.39 6.93
N PHE A 355 10.50 -7.44 6.49
CA PHE A 355 9.23 -7.72 5.81
C PHE A 355 9.10 -6.83 4.58
N ALA A 356 9.58 -7.33 3.44
CA ALA A 356 9.58 -6.61 2.18
C ALA A 356 8.25 -6.75 1.43
N LEU A 357 7.82 -5.68 0.74
CA LEU A 357 6.75 -5.74 -0.26
C LEU A 357 7.12 -6.75 -1.35
N LEU A 358 6.17 -7.53 -1.86
CA LEU A 358 6.41 -8.53 -2.90
C LEU A 358 6.55 -7.88 -4.28
N ALA A 359 5.75 -6.86 -4.60
CA ALA A 359 5.97 -5.97 -5.72
C ALA A 359 7.09 -4.97 -5.39
N HIS A 360 8.03 -4.76 -6.32
CA HIS A 360 9.01 -3.67 -6.20
C HIS A 360 8.41 -2.42 -6.85
N ASP A 361 7.51 -1.77 -6.13
CA ASP A 361 7.07 -0.42 -6.45
C ASP A 361 7.64 0.53 -5.39
N ALA A 362 7.98 1.75 -5.79
CA ALA A 362 8.39 2.78 -4.84
C ALA A 362 7.19 3.17 -3.97
N GLY A 363 7.35 3.18 -2.65
CA GLY A 363 6.30 3.64 -1.73
C GLY A 363 5.40 2.54 -1.15
N VAL A 364 4.32 3.00 -0.51
CA VAL A 364 3.25 2.18 0.09
C VAL A 364 1.89 2.57 -0.51
N PRO A 365 1.64 2.28 -1.81
CA PRO A 365 0.49 2.80 -2.54
C PRO A 365 -0.85 2.43 -1.88
N ALA A 366 -0.96 1.27 -1.23
CA ALA A 366 -2.20 0.91 -0.53
C ALA A 366 -2.53 1.86 0.63
N PHE A 367 -1.54 2.51 1.24
CA PHE A 367 -1.79 3.43 2.37
C PHE A 367 -2.47 4.72 1.93
N ALA A 368 -2.42 5.09 0.65
CA ALA A 368 -3.22 6.19 0.10
C ALA A 368 -4.74 5.96 0.23
N ARG A 369 -5.16 4.71 0.50
CA ARG A 369 -6.55 4.35 0.75
C ARG A 369 -6.97 4.53 2.21
N LEU A 370 -6.04 4.74 3.15
CA LEU A 370 -6.38 4.98 4.56
C LEU A 370 -7.15 6.30 4.74
N ALA A 371 -7.05 7.23 3.78
CA ALA A 371 -7.80 8.47 3.77
C ALA A 371 -9.28 8.32 3.31
N VAL A 372 -9.69 7.15 2.80
CA VAL A 372 -11.04 6.94 2.24
C VAL A 372 -11.71 5.67 2.77
N GLY A 373 -13.01 5.57 2.54
CA GLY A 373 -13.83 4.43 2.95
C GLY A 373 -14.42 4.59 4.35
N PRO A 374 -15.12 3.56 4.85
CA PRO A 374 -15.90 3.66 6.09
C PRO A 374 -15.01 3.82 7.33
N ALA A 375 -13.72 3.51 7.19
CA ALA A 375 -12.71 3.75 8.21
C ALA A 375 -12.44 5.23 8.49
N SER A 376 -12.76 6.11 7.54
CA SER A 376 -12.22 7.47 7.46
C SER A 376 -13.30 8.54 7.61
N ALA A 377 -14.08 8.46 8.70
CA ALA A 377 -15.25 9.32 8.96
C ALA A 377 -14.95 10.83 9.03
N SER A 378 -13.69 11.20 9.24
CA SER A 378 -13.17 12.58 9.33
C SER A 378 -12.22 12.92 8.18
N ALA A 379 -12.33 12.25 7.03
CA ALA A 379 -11.43 12.51 5.90
C ALA A 379 -11.42 13.99 5.49
N GLN A 380 -12.59 14.64 5.49
CA GLN A 380 -12.79 16.06 5.19
C GLN A 380 -12.13 17.03 6.16
N ASP A 381 -11.71 16.59 7.36
CA ASP A 381 -11.01 17.44 8.33
C ASP A 381 -9.53 17.58 8.00
N TYR A 382 -9.01 16.72 7.13
CA TYR A 382 -7.58 16.61 6.84
C TYR A 382 -7.24 16.68 5.36
N TYR A 383 -8.18 16.32 4.51
CA TYR A 383 -7.98 16.20 3.07
C TYR A 383 -9.02 17.01 2.31
N THR A 384 -8.62 17.37 1.09
CA THR A 384 -9.48 17.94 0.06
C THR A 384 -9.50 16.96 -1.08
N ALA A 385 -10.68 16.44 -1.42
CA ALA A 385 -10.93 15.84 -2.74
C ALA A 385 -11.04 16.99 -3.74
N ALA A 386 -9.93 17.41 -4.34
CA ALA A 386 -9.87 18.56 -5.22
C ALA A 386 -10.51 18.22 -6.58
N PRO A 387 -11.59 18.91 -6.99
CA PRO A 387 -12.15 18.79 -8.34
C PRO A 387 -11.14 19.21 -9.43
N VAL A 388 -10.89 18.36 -10.42
CA VAL A 388 -9.85 18.58 -11.45
C VAL A 388 -10.27 18.23 -12.87
N ASN A 389 -9.65 18.94 -13.80
CA ASN A 389 -9.50 18.50 -15.19
C ASN A 389 -8.08 17.99 -15.39
N ILE A 390 -7.94 16.80 -15.98
CA ILE A 390 -6.63 16.19 -16.26
C ILE A 390 -6.43 16.14 -17.78
N GLY A 391 -5.43 16.85 -18.27
CA GLY A 391 -4.98 16.82 -19.65
C GLY A 391 -3.96 15.71 -19.85
N PHE A 392 -4.39 14.44 -19.85
CA PHE A 392 -3.50 13.28 -19.92
C PHE A 392 -2.51 13.31 -21.09
N ALA A 393 -2.95 13.72 -22.29
CA ALA A 393 -2.09 13.85 -23.46
C ALA A 393 -0.98 14.91 -23.29
N LYS A 394 -1.21 15.91 -22.45
CA LYS A 394 -0.25 17.00 -22.16
C LYS A 394 0.46 16.83 -20.82
N SER A 395 0.14 15.78 -20.06
CA SER A 395 0.62 15.56 -18.68
C SER A 395 0.41 16.80 -17.80
N GLN A 396 -0.79 17.37 -17.83
CA GLN A 396 -1.16 18.56 -17.07
C GLN A 396 -2.43 18.36 -16.26
N ILE A 397 -2.57 19.11 -15.17
CA ILE A 397 -3.74 19.11 -14.29
C ILE A 397 -4.16 20.54 -13.97
N ARG A 398 -5.45 20.81 -13.76
CA ARG A 398 -5.94 22.11 -13.28
C ARG A 398 -7.15 21.95 -12.36
N PRO A 399 -7.34 22.83 -11.38
CA PRO A 399 -8.56 22.83 -10.59
C PRO A 399 -9.75 23.21 -11.49
N SER A 400 -10.86 22.50 -11.35
CA SER A 400 -12.07 22.70 -12.17
C SER A 400 -13.32 22.42 -11.37
N SER A 401 -14.33 23.27 -11.45
CA SER A 401 -15.66 23.01 -10.87
C SER A 401 -16.74 23.40 -11.88
N PRO A 402 -17.70 22.52 -12.23
CA PRO A 402 -17.79 21.11 -11.84
C PRO A 402 -16.67 20.25 -12.46
N ALA A 403 -16.42 19.08 -11.89
CA ALA A 403 -15.50 18.09 -12.45
C ALA A 403 -15.94 16.66 -12.11
N THR A 404 -15.66 15.73 -13.02
CA THR A 404 -15.85 14.29 -12.81
C THR A 404 -14.68 13.70 -12.02
N PHE A 405 -13.47 14.13 -12.36
CA PHE A 405 -12.24 13.69 -11.69
C PHE A 405 -11.91 14.53 -10.48
N HIS A 406 -11.37 13.85 -9.47
CA HIS A 406 -10.86 14.45 -8.26
C HIS A 406 -9.51 13.84 -7.91
N ILE A 407 -8.67 14.58 -7.19
CA ILE A 407 -7.47 14.05 -6.54
C ILE A 407 -7.54 14.32 -5.04
N ILE A 408 -7.01 13.41 -4.22
CA ILE A 408 -6.87 13.68 -2.78
C ILE A 408 -5.55 14.42 -2.54
N ILE A 409 -5.65 15.61 -1.94
CA ILE A 409 -4.52 16.38 -1.41
C ILE A 409 -4.76 16.72 0.06
N PRO A 410 -3.73 16.83 0.89
CA PRO A 410 -3.88 17.30 2.26
C PRO A 410 -4.31 18.78 2.28
N GLN A 411 -5.06 19.16 3.32
CA GLN A 411 -5.35 20.57 3.58
C GLN A 411 -4.08 21.36 3.91
N SER A 412 -4.11 22.69 3.78
CA SER A 412 -2.96 23.56 4.02
C SER A 412 -2.39 23.48 5.45
N SER A 413 -3.19 23.04 6.42
CA SER A 413 -2.77 22.82 7.82
C SER A 413 -1.97 21.53 8.02
N GLN A 414 -1.94 20.64 7.02
CA GLN A 414 -1.32 19.33 7.06
C GLN A 414 0.04 19.34 6.37
N ASP A 415 1.06 18.94 7.11
CA ASP A 415 2.42 18.74 6.64
C ASP A 415 2.77 17.24 6.67
N LEU A 416 3.96 16.90 6.16
CA LEU A 416 4.45 15.53 6.09
C LEU A 416 4.46 14.84 7.46
N GLU A 417 4.86 15.57 8.51
CA GLU A 417 4.95 15.04 9.86
C GLU A 417 3.55 14.74 10.42
N LYS A 418 2.60 15.66 10.32
CA LYS A 418 1.22 15.45 10.77
C LYS A 418 0.53 14.31 10.04
N VAL A 419 0.74 14.18 8.72
CA VAL A 419 0.20 13.04 7.96
C VAL A 419 0.80 11.74 8.45
N THR A 420 2.13 11.69 8.62
CA THR A 420 2.83 10.50 9.13
C THR A 420 2.34 10.10 10.52
N ASN A 421 2.28 11.06 11.45
CA ASN A 421 1.82 10.84 12.82
C ASN A 421 0.35 10.39 12.86
N ARG A 422 -0.49 10.88 11.95
CA ARG A 422 -1.88 10.42 11.84
C ARG A 422 -1.96 8.97 11.39
N VAL A 423 -1.19 8.58 10.38
CA VAL A 423 -1.15 7.18 9.92
C VAL A 423 -0.61 6.30 11.04
N GLN A 424 0.46 6.71 11.73
CA GLN A 424 0.96 6.00 12.90
C GLN A 424 -0.11 5.84 13.99
N GLY A 425 -0.82 6.91 14.34
CA GLY A 425 -1.90 6.87 15.32
C GLY A 425 -3.04 5.94 14.92
N LEU A 426 -3.43 5.97 13.64
CA LEU A 426 -4.44 5.05 13.09
C LEU A 426 -3.98 3.60 13.20
N MET A 427 -2.76 3.30 12.74
CA MET A 427 -2.24 1.93 12.78
C MET A 427 -2.08 1.46 14.22
N MET A 428 -1.61 2.30 15.15
CA MET A 428 -1.55 1.96 16.58
C MET A 428 -2.93 1.67 17.19
N ALA A 429 -3.96 2.43 16.81
CA ALA A 429 -5.33 2.14 17.25
C ALA A 429 -5.83 0.80 16.70
N VAL A 430 -5.50 0.46 15.46
CA VAL A 430 -5.81 -0.85 14.87
C VAL A 430 -5.04 -1.96 15.58
N LEU A 431 -3.74 -1.78 15.82
CA LEU A 431 -2.90 -2.72 16.57
C LEU A 431 -3.52 -3.03 17.91
N GLU A 432 -3.91 -2.03 18.68
CA GLU A 432 -4.44 -2.23 20.02
C GLU A 432 -5.73 -3.07 20.00
N ARG A 433 -6.62 -2.81 19.05
CA ARG A 433 -7.83 -3.61 18.85
C ARG A 433 -7.52 -5.07 18.52
N VAL A 434 -6.57 -5.31 17.60
CA VAL A 434 -6.18 -6.69 17.25
C VAL A 434 -5.46 -7.37 18.41
N ARG A 435 -4.61 -6.64 19.13
CA ARG A 435 -3.84 -7.14 20.29
C ARG A 435 -4.74 -7.52 21.46
N GLN A 436 -5.83 -6.79 21.71
CA GLN A 436 -6.80 -7.15 22.75
C GLN A 436 -7.43 -8.53 22.51
N GLU A 437 -7.54 -8.95 21.25
CA GLU A 437 -8.09 -10.26 20.90
C GLU A 437 -7.03 -11.34 20.72
N LYS A 438 -5.91 -10.98 20.11
CA LYS A 438 -4.86 -11.92 19.68
C LYS A 438 -3.71 -12.06 20.67
N GLY A 439 -3.62 -11.13 21.62
CA GLY A 439 -2.45 -10.97 22.46
C GLY A 439 -1.24 -10.42 21.70
N ASN A 440 -0.10 -10.49 22.36
CA ASN A 440 1.18 -10.06 21.80
C ASN A 440 1.73 -11.10 20.81
N PRO A 441 2.59 -10.68 19.86
CA PRO A 441 3.30 -11.59 18.98
C PRO A 441 4.02 -12.71 19.73
N VAL A 442 3.91 -13.94 19.25
CA VAL A 442 4.74 -15.07 19.71
C VAL A 442 5.65 -15.50 18.57
N LEU A 443 6.94 -15.22 18.71
CA LEU A 443 7.96 -15.61 17.71
C LEU A 443 8.49 -17.02 18.03
N GLY A 444 8.46 -17.91 17.03
CA GLY A 444 8.85 -19.31 17.15
C GLY A 444 10.36 -19.55 17.09
N ASP A 445 10.79 -20.77 17.47
CA ASP A 445 12.20 -21.18 17.38
C ASP A 445 12.69 -21.33 15.94
N THR A 446 11.77 -21.61 15.01
CA THR A 446 12.05 -21.66 13.58
C THR A 446 12.50 -20.30 13.06
N GLU A 447 11.73 -19.23 13.34
CA GLU A 447 12.05 -17.86 12.95
C GLU A 447 13.35 -17.38 13.59
N ARG A 448 13.56 -17.66 14.90
CA ARG A 448 14.83 -17.39 15.59
C ARG A 448 16.03 -18.06 14.90
N GLY A 449 15.93 -19.36 14.62
CA GLY A 449 17.00 -20.12 13.99
C GLY A 449 17.30 -19.64 12.56
N MET A 450 16.28 -19.30 11.78
CA MET A 450 16.46 -18.73 10.44
C MET A 450 17.13 -17.36 10.50
N TRP A 451 16.69 -16.46 11.39
CA TRP A 451 17.29 -15.14 11.52
C TRP A 451 18.74 -15.21 11.99
N SER A 452 19.04 -16.07 12.96
CA SER A 452 20.42 -16.28 13.42
C SER A 452 21.35 -16.71 12.28
N ALA A 453 20.90 -17.60 11.39
CA ALA A 453 21.65 -17.99 10.21
C ALA A 453 21.85 -16.82 9.22
N VAL A 454 20.82 -16.00 9.01
CA VAL A 454 20.88 -14.81 8.15
C VAL A 454 21.85 -13.77 8.72
N ALA A 455 21.71 -13.41 10.00
CA ALA A 455 22.55 -12.45 10.69
C ALA A 455 24.03 -12.90 10.65
N LYS A 456 24.31 -14.16 10.98
CA LYS A 456 25.67 -14.72 10.92
C LYS A 456 26.28 -14.64 9.52
N ALA A 457 25.52 -14.98 8.48
CA ALA A 457 26.01 -14.94 7.10
C ALA A 457 26.25 -13.50 6.63
N CYS A 458 25.35 -12.57 6.95
CA CYS A 458 25.51 -11.15 6.66
C CYS A 458 26.71 -10.53 7.39
N GLU A 459 26.86 -10.81 8.69
CA GLU A 459 27.99 -10.35 9.50
C GLU A 459 29.31 -10.80 8.91
N TRP A 460 29.44 -12.09 8.58
CA TRP A 460 30.65 -12.62 7.95
C TRP A 460 30.97 -11.92 6.61
N ALA A 461 29.95 -11.70 5.77
CA ALA A 461 30.15 -11.06 4.48
C ALA A 461 30.56 -9.58 4.63
N ILE A 462 29.94 -8.86 5.57
CA ILE A 462 30.23 -7.46 5.85
C ILE A 462 31.62 -7.29 6.48
N GLU A 463 31.99 -8.13 7.47
CA GLU A 463 33.30 -8.08 8.14
C GLU A 463 34.45 -8.41 7.19
N GLY A 464 34.20 -9.24 6.18
CA GLY A 464 35.18 -9.46 5.12
C GLY A 464 35.38 -8.26 4.19
N CYS A 465 34.53 -7.25 4.23
CA CYS A 465 34.76 -6.03 3.46
C CYS A 465 35.81 -5.19 4.19
N ASP A 466 37.04 -5.21 3.68
CA ASP A 466 38.14 -4.38 4.19
C ASP A 466 37.82 -2.89 3.99
N ASP A 467 37.93 -2.09 5.05
CA ASP A 467 37.70 -0.64 5.03
C ASP A 467 38.58 0.07 3.99
N SER A 468 39.79 -0.46 3.72
CA SER A 468 40.69 0.07 2.70
C SER A 468 40.23 -0.22 1.26
N LYS A 469 39.34 -1.21 1.08
CA LYS A 469 38.78 -1.58 -0.22
C LYS A 469 37.48 -0.83 -0.48
N MET A 470 36.66 -0.57 0.54
CA MET A 470 35.42 0.18 0.34
C MET A 470 35.67 1.67 0.03
N PRO A 471 34.81 2.32 -0.77
CA PRO A 471 34.87 3.76 -0.96
C PRO A 471 34.73 4.50 0.38
N LYS A 472 35.41 5.65 0.51
CA LYS A 472 35.42 6.45 1.73
C LYS A 472 34.00 6.74 2.22
N GLY A 473 33.71 6.40 3.48
CA GLY A 473 32.42 6.60 4.12
C GLY A 473 31.41 5.47 3.95
N VAL A 474 31.60 4.55 3.00
CA VAL A 474 30.72 3.37 2.82
C VAL A 474 30.82 2.42 4.00
N ALA A 475 32.04 2.13 4.48
CA ALA A 475 32.28 1.27 5.65
C ALA A 475 31.44 1.70 6.88
N LYS A 476 31.48 3.00 7.22
CA LYS A 476 30.70 3.57 8.32
C LYS A 476 29.19 3.38 8.10
N LYS A 477 28.70 3.56 6.88
CA LYS A 477 27.28 3.39 6.53
C LYS A 477 26.83 1.93 6.62
N VAL A 478 27.65 1.00 6.13
CA VAL A 478 27.41 -0.45 6.23
C VAL A 478 27.45 -0.92 7.69
N GLY A 479 28.22 -0.26 8.55
CA GLY A 479 28.20 -0.46 10.00
C GLY A 479 26.80 -0.37 10.63
N PHE A 480 25.91 0.50 10.11
CA PHE A 480 24.52 0.57 10.57
C PHE A 480 23.71 -0.70 10.23
N VAL A 481 23.97 -1.32 9.08
CA VAL A 481 23.34 -2.60 8.72
C VAL A 481 23.74 -3.67 9.74
N LYS A 482 25.03 -3.75 10.08
CA LYS A 482 25.53 -4.68 11.09
C LYS A 482 24.90 -4.44 12.47
N GLY A 483 24.79 -3.18 12.90
CA GLY A 483 24.11 -2.82 14.14
C GLY A 483 22.65 -3.30 14.14
N LYS A 484 21.90 -3.02 13.06
CA LYS A 484 20.49 -3.40 12.95
C LYS A 484 20.23 -4.90 12.87
N LEU A 485 21.18 -5.72 12.39
CA LEU A 485 21.02 -7.18 12.42
C LEU A 485 20.83 -7.73 13.86
N LYS A 486 21.42 -7.06 14.86
CA LYS A 486 21.35 -7.44 16.28
C LYS A 486 20.37 -6.58 17.07
N GLU A 487 20.49 -5.27 16.93
CA GLU A 487 19.80 -4.26 17.74
C GLU A 487 18.56 -3.66 17.05
N GLY A 488 18.28 -4.08 15.82
CA GLY A 488 17.06 -3.71 15.12
C GLY A 488 15.82 -4.30 15.80
N THR A 489 14.65 -3.73 15.50
CA THR A 489 13.39 -4.13 16.15
C THR A 489 13.13 -5.64 16.07
N TRP A 490 13.44 -6.27 14.94
CA TRP A 490 13.33 -7.71 14.75
C TRP A 490 14.40 -8.52 15.49
N GLY A 491 15.67 -8.11 15.43
CA GLY A 491 16.78 -8.76 16.14
C GLY A 491 16.55 -8.77 17.65
N PHE A 492 16.09 -7.64 18.19
CA PHE A 492 15.70 -7.51 19.59
C PHE A 492 14.51 -8.41 19.94
N ALA A 493 13.43 -8.36 19.15
CA ALA A 493 12.23 -9.16 19.38
C ALA A 493 12.51 -10.68 19.41
N LEU A 494 13.48 -11.15 18.63
CA LEU A 494 13.90 -12.56 18.61
C LEU A 494 14.85 -12.93 19.76
N SER A 495 15.52 -11.96 20.38
CA SER A 495 16.55 -12.17 21.41
C SER A 495 16.02 -12.03 22.84
N LEU A 496 14.73 -11.74 23.03
CA LEU A 496 14.10 -11.68 24.35
C LEU A 496 14.29 -13.03 25.08
N PRO A 497 14.89 -13.05 26.28
CA PRO A 497 15.10 -14.28 27.02
C PRO A 497 13.77 -14.99 27.27
N LYS A 498 13.72 -16.31 27.01
CA LYS A 498 12.68 -17.18 27.55
C LYS A 498 12.96 -17.38 29.03
N ASP A 499 12.73 -16.37 29.87
CA ASP A 499 12.92 -16.57 31.31
C ASP A 499 11.94 -17.64 31.81
N GLY A 500 12.52 -18.69 32.39
CA GLY A 500 11.84 -19.91 32.76
C GLY A 500 10.67 -19.68 33.72
N GLY A 501 9.51 -20.23 33.36
CA GLY A 501 8.47 -20.62 34.33
C GLY A 501 7.62 -19.52 34.96
N LYS A 502 7.92 -18.23 34.76
CA LYS A 502 6.99 -17.14 35.09
C LYS A 502 6.75 -16.31 33.85
N VAL A 503 5.57 -16.46 33.26
CA VAL A 503 5.05 -15.49 32.29
C VAL A 503 5.11 -14.13 32.97
N ILE A 504 6.06 -13.28 32.56
CA ILE A 504 6.09 -11.88 32.96
C ILE A 504 4.86 -11.24 32.33
N THR A 505 3.74 -11.27 33.06
CA THR A 505 2.48 -10.60 32.75
C THR A 505 2.57 -9.10 33.03
N SER A 506 3.75 -8.49 32.92
CA SER A 506 3.88 -7.03 33.02
C SER A 506 4.14 -6.44 31.63
N ASN A 507 3.02 -6.06 31.03
CA ASN A 507 2.80 -5.38 29.75
C ASN A 507 3.63 -4.12 29.49
N ALA A 508 4.40 -3.63 30.47
CA ALA A 508 5.34 -2.54 30.30
C ALA A 508 6.70 -3.05 29.78
N ALA A 509 7.23 -4.15 30.32
CA ALA A 509 8.65 -4.52 30.16
C ALA A 509 9.09 -4.79 28.70
N ALA A 510 8.25 -5.31 27.80
CA ALA A 510 8.67 -5.49 26.41
C ALA A 510 8.71 -4.16 25.61
N VAL A 511 7.90 -3.17 26.02
CA VAL A 511 7.82 -1.82 25.41
C VAL A 511 8.69 -0.81 26.17
N THR A 512 9.01 -1.09 27.44
CA THR A 512 9.81 -0.26 28.34
C THR A 512 11.24 -0.80 28.52
N ALA A 513 11.52 -2.06 28.15
CA ALA A 513 12.87 -2.61 27.97
C ALA A 513 13.33 -2.63 26.50
N MET A 514 12.45 -2.30 25.56
CA MET A 514 12.91 -1.57 24.37
C MET A 514 13.28 -0.18 24.91
N PRO A 515 14.58 0.17 25.10
CA PRO A 515 14.90 1.59 25.13
C PRO A 515 14.23 2.18 23.89
N GLU A 516 13.54 3.34 24.00
CA GLU A 516 13.18 4.09 22.80
C GLU A 516 14.43 4.03 21.92
N PRO A 517 14.42 3.30 20.79
CA PRO A 517 15.51 3.43 19.86
C PRO A 517 15.51 4.93 19.62
N HIS A 518 16.66 5.58 19.71
CA HIS A 518 16.79 6.90 19.12
C HIS A 518 16.38 6.75 17.65
N CYS A 519 15.08 6.86 17.37
CA CYS A 519 14.51 7.25 16.12
C CYS A 519 14.99 8.68 16.01
N MET A 520 16.25 8.85 15.60
CA MET A 520 16.62 10.01 14.84
C MET A 520 15.70 10.00 13.62
N TYR A 521 14.54 10.63 13.79
CA TYR A 521 13.87 11.31 12.70
C TYR A 521 14.95 12.11 11.97
N GLY A 522 15.15 11.79 10.69
CA GLY A 522 16.04 12.55 9.83
C GLY A 522 17.32 11.85 9.40
N PHE A 523 17.20 10.82 8.56
CA PHE A 523 18.12 10.66 7.44
C PHE A 523 17.32 10.43 6.16
N GLY A 524 16.83 11.56 5.61
CA GLY A 524 16.03 11.62 4.40
C GLY A 524 16.00 13.00 3.72
N GLN A 525 16.85 13.95 4.13
CA GLN A 525 17.12 15.17 3.34
C GLN A 525 18.57 15.18 2.90
N GLY A 526 18.89 14.24 2.00
CA GLY A 526 20.21 14.10 1.42
C GLY A 526 20.39 14.82 0.09
N THR A 527 19.58 15.82 -0.28
CA THR A 527 19.82 16.67 -1.46
C THR A 527 18.97 17.95 -1.42
N GLN A 528 19.39 18.97 -0.67
CA GLN A 528 19.13 20.36 -1.07
C GLN A 528 20.36 21.21 -0.78
N GLN A 529 20.73 21.97 -1.79
CA GLN A 529 21.89 22.83 -1.89
C GLN A 529 21.93 23.87 -0.76
N THR A 530 23.06 24.02 -0.08
CA THR A 530 23.40 25.29 0.58
C THR A 530 24.55 25.93 -0.17
N ARG A 531 24.18 26.96 -0.94
CA ARG A 531 25.06 27.87 -1.67
C ARG A 531 25.35 29.06 -0.74
N GLY A 532 26.65 29.35 -0.53
CA GLY A 532 27.15 30.52 0.22
C GLY A 532 27.16 30.32 1.75
N SER A 533 28.13 30.78 2.54
CA SER A 533 29.25 31.70 2.33
C SER A 533 30.15 31.61 3.58
N HIS A 534 31.47 31.58 3.40
CA HIS A 534 32.47 31.85 4.45
C HIS A 534 32.26 33.25 5.05
N PRO A 535 32.55 33.50 6.35
CA PRO A 535 33.94 33.64 6.80
C PRO A 535 34.29 33.06 8.20
N THR A 536 35.61 32.85 8.32
CA THR A 536 36.48 32.71 9.50
C THR A 536 36.06 33.41 10.80
N TYR A 537 36.26 32.75 11.96
CA TYR A 537 37.32 33.10 12.93
C TYR A 537 37.43 32.06 14.08
N ALA A 538 38.65 31.93 14.60
CA ALA A 538 39.08 31.06 15.69
C ALA A 538 38.74 31.63 17.08
N GLY A 539 38.75 30.78 18.12
CA GLY A 539 38.83 31.23 19.51
C GLY A 539 38.24 30.26 20.52
N THR A 540 39.12 29.50 21.16
CA THR A 540 38.91 28.83 22.45
C THR A 540 38.53 29.85 23.54
N GLU A 541 37.53 29.56 24.36
CA GLU A 541 37.60 29.87 25.80
C GLU A 541 36.53 29.11 26.61
N GLN A 542 37.03 28.50 27.67
CA GLN A 542 36.31 27.94 28.80
C GLN A 542 35.71 29.11 29.60
N GLN A 543 34.41 29.10 29.89
CA GLN A 543 33.92 29.83 31.06
C GLN A 543 32.64 29.22 31.65
N GLN A 544 32.71 29.05 32.97
CA GLN A 544 31.65 28.62 33.88
C GLN A 544 30.46 29.57 33.83
N MET A 545 29.25 29.01 33.91
CA MET A 545 28.02 29.76 34.18
C MET A 545 27.48 29.39 35.56
N PRO A 546 27.03 30.38 36.37
CA PRO A 546 26.53 30.16 37.72
C PRO A 546 25.05 29.75 37.72
N GLN A 547 24.68 29.00 38.76
CA GLN A 547 23.30 28.75 39.17
C GLN A 547 22.62 30.06 39.59
N GLN A 548 21.42 30.30 39.07
CA GLN A 548 20.34 30.98 39.78
C GLN A 548 18.99 30.50 39.23
N GLY A 549 18.18 29.95 40.13
CA GLY A 549 16.85 29.40 39.82
C GLY A 549 15.72 30.37 40.13
N TYR A 550 14.61 30.17 39.43
CA TYR A 550 13.20 30.41 39.76
C TYR A 550 12.46 29.62 38.67
N GLY A 551 11.65 28.59 38.92
CA GLY A 551 10.53 28.51 39.84
C GLY A 551 9.24 28.51 38.99
N GLY A 552 8.63 27.34 38.76
CA GLY A 552 7.38 27.24 37.99
C GLY A 552 7.08 25.86 37.41
N GLY A 553 7.10 24.81 38.24
CA GLY A 553 6.59 23.50 37.86
C GLY A 553 5.06 23.49 37.89
N LEU A 554 4.44 23.05 36.79
CA LEU A 554 3.05 22.61 36.72
C LEU A 554 2.97 21.33 35.87
N PRO A 555 1.93 20.50 36.07
CA PRO A 555 2.09 19.09 36.42
C PRO A 555 2.00 18.13 35.22
N GLN A 556 2.60 16.96 35.39
CA GLN A 556 2.22 15.76 34.63
C GLN A 556 0.76 15.42 34.94
N GLY A 557 -0.15 15.85 34.07
CA GLY A 557 -1.53 15.36 34.03
C GLY A 557 -1.63 14.11 33.14
N PRO A 558 -2.56 13.18 33.44
CA PRO A 558 -2.79 12.02 32.59
C PRO A 558 -3.35 12.45 31.23
N MET A 559 -2.86 11.80 30.17
CA MET A 559 -3.40 11.92 28.81
C MET A 559 -4.93 11.68 28.82
N PRO A 560 -5.73 12.53 28.15
CA PRO A 560 -7.16 12.31 28.07
C PRO A 560 -7.46 11.02 27.28
N SER A 561 -8.29 10.16 27.86
CA SER A 561 -8.83 8.97 27.23
C SER A 561 -9.63 9.35 25.98
N PRO A 562 -9.59 8.55 24.89
CA PRO A 562 -10.49 8.77 23.77
C PRO A 562 -11.93 8.49 24.23
N ILE A 563 -12.75 9.50 23.98
CA ILE A 563 -14.19 9.59 24.24
C ILE A 563 -14.89 8.28 23.86
N GLN A 564 -15.51 7.66 24.87
CA GLN A 564 -16.54 6.64 24.70
C GLN A 564 -17.67 7.21 23.82
N GLY A 565 -18.11 6.42 22.86
CA GLY A 565 -19.20 6.76 21.96
C GLY A 565 -20.46 7.19 22.72
N ALA A 566 -20.82 8.46 22.60
CA ALA A 566 -22.13 8.93 22.98
C ALA A 566 -23.10 8.55 21.86
N ALA A 567 -23.96 7.57 22.17
CA ALA A 567 -25.17 7.30 21.43
C ALA A 567 -26.07 8.54 21.46
N TYR A 568 -26.20 9.24 20.34
CA TYR A 568 -27.29 10.20 20.16
C TYR A 568 -28.50 9.45 19.63
N ALA A 569 -29.39 9.09 20.55
CA ALA A 569 -30.78 8.79 20.24
C ALA A 569 -31.44 10.09 19.74
N GLN A 570 -31.76 10.17 18.45
CA GLN A 570 -32.70 11.17 17.97
C GLN A 570 -34.12 10.73 18.33
N GLN A 571 -34.69 11.44 19.30
CA GLN A 571 -36.12 11.47 19.55
C GLN A 571 -36.85 12.02 18.32
N VAL A 572 -37.77 11.24 17.78
CA VAL A 572 -38.80 11.70 16.84
C VAL A 572 -40.08 11.90 17.64
N PRO A 573 -40.73 13.08 17.64
CA PRO A 573 -42.07 13.22 18.16
C PRO A 573 -43.06 12.59 17.18
N GLY A 574 -43.83 11.62 17.66
CA GLY A 574 -44.90 10.98 16.91
C GLY A 574 -46.11 11.90 16.71
N GLN A 575 -46.75 11.75 15.55
CA GLN A 575 -48.19 11.90 15.40
C GLN A 575 -48.75 10.74 14.55
N VAL A 576 -49.95 10.35 14.94
CA VAL A 576 -50.68 9.11 14.65
C VAL A 576 -51.69 9.35 13.50
N LEU A 577 -52.20 8.23 12.93
CA LEU A 577 -53.36 8.05 12.01
C LEU A 577 -52.97 8.07 10.52
N THR A 578 -53.38 7.18 9.62
CA THR A 578 -54.48 6.19 9.61
C THR A 578 -54.32 5.20 8.44
N HIS A 579 -55.02 4.07 8.56
CA HIS A 579 -55.41 3.02 7.61
C HIS A 579 -55.30 3.22 6.09
N GLY A 580 -55.04 2.10 5.39
CA GLY A 580 -55.41 1.92 3.98
C GLY A 580 -54.96 0.58 3.39
N MET A 581 -55.86 -0.41 3.35
CA MET A 581 -55.75 -1.64 2.56
C MET A 581 -55.82 -1.34 1.06
N TYR A 582 -55.25 -2.20 0.20
CA TYR A 582 -55.92 -2.83 -0.96
C TYR A 582 -54.95 -3.77 -1.73
N THR A 583 -55.42 -5.01 -1.94
CA THR A 583 -55.34 -5.91 -3.13
C THR A 583 -54.33 -5.58 -4.25
N GLY A 584 -53.56 -6.51 -4.82
CA GLY A 584 -53.99 -7.76 -5.47
C GLY A 584 -53.95 -7.56 -7.01
N GLY A 585 -53.27 -8.42 -7.77
CA GLY A 585 -53.33 -8.35 -9.24
C GLY A 585 -52.28 -9.16 -10.01
N TYR A 586 -52.74 -10.28 -10.57
CA TYR A 586 -52.09 -11.13 -11.57
C TYR A 586 -51.77 -10.39 -12.89
N GLY A 587 -50.81 -10.90 -13.65
CA GLY A 587 -50.57 -10.49 -15.05
C GLY A 587 -49.60 -11.39 -15.78
N GLN A 588 -50.14 -12.40 -16.46
CA GLN A 588 -49.50 -13.34 -17.38
C GLN A 588 -49.32 -12.72 -18.79
N ALA A 589 -48.42 -13.35 -19.57
CA ALA A 589 -48.52 -13.65 -21.01
C ALA A 589 -47.73 -12.85 -22.07
N HIS A 590 -47.04 -13.67 -22.90
CA HIS A 590 -46.76 -13.60 -24.35
C HIS A 590 -45.96 -12.41 -24.95
N GLY A 591 -45.05 -12.61 -25.91
CA GLY A 591 -44.62 -13.81 -26.64
C GLY A 591 -43.64 -13.45 -27.79
N GLN A 592 -43.14 -14.50 -28.47
CA GLN A 592 -42.66 -14.56 -29.87
C GLN A 592 -41.48 -13.64 -30.32
N GLN A 593 -40.64 -13.92 -31.33
CA GLN A 593 -40.24 -15.07 -32.17
C GLN A 593 -39.23 -14.49 -33.20
N TYR A 594 -38.34 -15.32 -33.77
CA TYR A 594 -37.43 -15.05 -34.93
C TYR A 594 -36.25 -14.08 -34.70
N GLY A 595 -35.06 -14.24 -35.28
CA GLY A 595 -34.72 -15.02 -36.46
C GLY A 595 -33.25 -15.44 -36.54
N ASN A 596 -33.10 -16.50 -37.31
CA ASN A 596 -31.89 -17.18 -37.75
C ASN A 596 -31.22 -16.35 -38.87
N GLY A 597 -29.89 -16.28 -38.89
CA GLY A 597 -29.14 -15.50 -39.88
C GLY A 597 -27.74 -16.05 -40.10
N ASN A 598 -27.64 -16.94 -41.08
CA ASN A 598 -26.46 -17.68 -41.53
C ASN A 598 -25.69 -16.87 -42.60
N PHE A 599 -24.37 -16.73 -42.49
CA PHE A 599 -23.40 -16.42 -43.57
C PHE A 599 -22.04 -16.98 -43.09
N GLY A 600 -21.45 -18.02 -43.70
CA GLY A 600 -20.74 -17.98 -44.98
C GLY A 600 -19.41 -17.21 -44.80
N GLY A 601 -18.24 -17.82 -44.61
CA GLY A 601 -17.53 -18.67 -45.56
C GLY A 601 -16.38 -17.86 -46.20
N GLY A 602 -15.12 -18.25 -46.00
CA GLY A 602 -13.98 -17.58 -46.63
C GLY A 602 -12.62 -17.98 -46.10
N GLN A 603 -12.02 -19.01 -46.71
CA GLN A 603 -10.59 -19.35 -46.61
C GLN A 603 -9.74 -18.29 -47.33
N SER A 604 -8.52 -18.01 -46.83
CA SER A 604 -7.27 -18.10 -47.60
C SER A 604 -6.06 -17.71 -46.75
N ALA A 605 -5.02 -18.56 -46.86
CA ALA A 605 -3.69 -18.41 -46.30
C ALA A 605 -2.83 -17.44 -47.12
N VAL A 606 -1.87 -16.75 -46.49
CA VAL A 606 -0.57 -16.39 -47.10
C VAL A 606 0.48 -16.18 -45.99
N LEU A 607 1.52 -17.02 -45.97
CA LEU A 607 2.86 -16.72 -45.42
C LEU A 607 3.61 -15.82 -46.42
N PRO A 608 4.53 -14.96 -45.95
CA PRO A 608 5.90 -15.24 -46.38
C PRO A 608 6.98 -15.00 -45.31
N SER A 609 8.02 -15.81 -45.47
CA SER A 609 9.36 -15.72 -44.92
C SER A 609 10.27 -14.82 -45.78
N HIS A 610 11.33 -14.32 -45.17
CA HIS A 610 12.69 -14.04 -45.69
C HIS A 610 13.22 -12.62 -45.89
N ARG A 611 14.53 -12.53 -45.54
CA ARG A 611 15.59 -11.51 -45.73
C ARG A 611 15.56 -10.35 -44.73
N GLY A 612 16.61 -10.04 -43.95
CA GLY A 612 18.04 -10.30 -44.10
C GLY A 612 18.72 -9.03 -44.61
N PHE A 613 19.43 -8.30 -43.73
CA PHE A 613 20.43 -7.29 -44.10
C PHE A 613 21.47 -7.14 -42.99
N GLU A 614 22.71 -7.54 -43.32
CA GLU A 614 23.95 -7.11 -42.69
C GLU A 614 24.42 -5.80 -43.31
N HIS A 615 25.01 -4.93 -42.48
CA HIS A 615 26.09 -3.94 -42.69
C HIS A 615 25.93 -2.93 -41.54
N GLY A 616 26.92 -2.63 -40.71
CA GLY A 616 28.31 -2.35 -41.01
C GLY A 616 28.53 -0.86 -40.71
N GLY A 617 29.22 -0.53 -39.62
CA GLY A 617 29.47 0.86 -39.21
C GLY A 617 30.41 0.99 -38.03
N ARG A 618 31.72 0.99 -38.31
CA ARG A 618 32.80 1.43 -37.40
C ARG A 618 32.71 2.94 -37.19
N GLY A 619 33.00 3.41 -35.98
CA GLY A 619 33.23 4.84 -35.72
C GLY A 619 33.66 5.15 -34.28
N GLY A 620 34.99 5.17 -34.08
CA GLY A 620 35.80 6.01 -33.18
C GLY A 620 35.30 6.48 -31.80
N GLY A 621 36.16 6.31 -30.79
CA GLY A 621 36.08 7.10 -29.56
C GLY A 621 36.77 6.48 -28.34
N GLY A 622 38.07 6.22 -28.44
CA GLY A 622 38.87 5.78 -27.30
C GLY A 622 39.17 6.93 -26.34
N TYR A 623 38.73 6.79 -25.09
CA TYR A 623 39.36 7.41 -23.92
C TYR A 623 39.87 6.29 -23.01
N PRO A 624 41.05 6.42 -22.40
CA PRO A 624 41.66 5.35 -21.63
C PRO A 624 40.85 5.04 -20.38
N GLN A 625 40.33 3.80 -20.32
CA GLN A 625 39.85 3.18 -19.10
C GLN A 625 41.04 2.97 -18.15
N SER A 626 41.31 3.96 -17.32
CA SER A 626 42.00 3.75 -16.05
C SER A 626 40.95 3.62 -14.96
N MET A 627 40.65 2.38 -14.55
CA MET A 627 40.06 1.99 -13.26
C MET A 627 40.08 0.45 -13.18
N GLY A 628 41.29 -0.10 -13.30
CA GLY A 628 41.59 -1.51 -13.08
C GLY A 628 42.07 -1.71 -11.65
N GLY A 629 41.13 -1.82 -10.70
CA GLY A 629 41.40 -2.15 -9.30
C GLY A 629 40.14 -2.60 -8.58
N PRO A 630 40.26 -3.24 -7.40
CA PRO A 630 39.11 -3.44 -6.53
C PRO A 630 38.47 -2.07 -6.21
N TRP A 631 37.14 -2.06 -6.35
CA TRP A 631 36.22 -0.90 -6.39
C TRP A 631 36.26 -0.01 -7.63
#